data_AF-A0A1A7KM72-F1
#
_entry.id   AF-A0A1A7KM72-F1
#
_cell.length_a   1.000
_cell.length_b   1.000
_cell.length_c   1.000
_cell.angle_alpha   90.00
_cell.angle_beta   90.00
_cell.angle_gamma   90.00
#
_symmetry.space_group_name_H-M   'P 1'
#
loop_
_entity.id
_entity.type
_entity.pdbx_description
1 polymer ?
#
loop_
_entity_poly.entity_id
_entity_poly.type
_entity_poly.pdbx_seq_one_letter_code
_entity_poly.pdbx_strand_id
1 'polypeptide(L)'
;MCIISLALVSIACESRTYEEISDKTPLAELVTYNKDVKPIIDANCISCHAAGGSASFQPWTSYNQVKNNIDNIINRINRPIGDPQKMPQGGSLSPSQIEIIIKWKADGLTEN
;
A
#
# COMPACT_ATOMS: atom_id res chain seq x y z
N MET A 1 55.70 10.55 -37.48
CA MET A 1 54.58 11.47 -37.74
C MET A 1 53.44 10.66 -38.36
N CYS A 2 52.38 10.36 -37.61
CA CYS A 2 51.02 10.17 -38.12
C CYS A 2 50.12 9.99 -36.89
N ILE A 3 49.42 11.08 -36.58
CA ILE A 3 48.44 11.21 -35.52
C ILE A 3 47.14 10.64 -36.09
N ILE A 4 46.51 9.68 -35.42
CA ILE A 4 45.10 9.35 -35.68
C ILE A 4 44.39 9.34 -34.34
N SER A 5 43.88 10.52 -33.97
CA SER A 5 42.87 10.69 -32.94
C SER A 5 41.58 10.02 -33.41
N LEU A 6 41.07 9.06 -32.65
CA LEU A 6 39.71 8.54 -32.83
C LEU A 6 38.85 9.11 -31.70
N ALA A 7 38.10 10.15 -32.03
CA ALA A 7 37.03 10.66 -31.20
C ALA A 7 35.91 9.61 -31.14
N LEU A 8 35.59 9.11 -29.94
CA LEU A 8 34.40 8.30 -29.71
C LEU A 8 33.35 9.16 -29.00
N VAL A 9 32.24 9.27 -29.73
CA VAL A 9 31.07 10.09 -29.49
C VAL A 9 30.40 9.70 -28.17
N SER A 10 30.08 10.74 -27.41
CA SER A 10 29.18 10.76 -26.26
C SER A 10 27.81 10.19 -26.60
N ILE A 11 27.49 9.03 -26.03
CA ILE A 11 26.11 8.67 -25.71
C ILE A 11 26.08 8.50 -24.19
N ALA A 12 26.05 9.63 -23.49
CA ALA A 12 25.54 9.61 -22.13
C ALA A 12 24.07 9.21 -22.28
N CYS A 13 23.79 7.94 -21.99
CA CYS A 13 22.45 7.45 -21.85
C CYS A 13 21.81 8.27 -20.72
N GLU A 14 21.07 9.31 -21.09
CA GLU A 14 20.16 9.98 -20.17
C GLU A 14 19.07 8.94 -19.89
N SER A 15 19.36 8.01 -18.98
CA SER A 15 18.35 7.22 -18.33
C SER A 15 17.52 8.24 -17.54
N ARG A 16 16.53 8.81 -18.21
CA ARG A 16 15.37 9.41 -17.57
C ARG A 16 14.63 8.28 -16.90
N THR A 17 15.19 7.79 -15.80
CA THR A 17 14.37 7.18 -14.77
C THR A 17 13.50 8.33 -14.32
N TYR A 18 12.27 8.34 -14.84
CA TYR A 18 11.14 8.94 -14.15
C TYR A 18 11.36 8.54 -12.69
N GLU A 19 11.76 9.51 -11.87
CA GLU A 19 11.77 9.32 -10.45
C GLU A 19 10.33 8.93 -10.15
N GLU A 20 10.09 7.64 -9.97
CA GLU A 20 8.89 7.14 -9.33
C GLU A 20 8.86 7.91 -8.02
N ILE A 21 7.99 8.92 -7.98
CA ILE A 21 7.68 9.71 -6.80
C ILE A 21 6.97 8.73 -5.86
N SER A 22 7.75 7.84 -5.27
CA SER A 22 7.44 7.24 -3.98
C SER A 22 7.18 8.45 -3.12
N ASP A 23 5.93 8.64 -2.74
CA ASP A 23 5.50 9.70 -1.86
C ASP A 23 6.30 9.54 -0.55
N LYS A 24 7.46 10.21 -0.44
CA LYS A 24 8.44 10.00 0.64
C LYS A 24 8.00 10.73 1.90
N THR A 25 6.70 10.81 2.13
CA THR A 25 6.16 11.33 3.37
C THR A 25 6.54 10.34 4.47
N PRO A 26 7.37 10.74 5.46
CA PRO A 26 7.73 9.85 6.54
C PRO A 26 6.45 9.38 7.25
N LEU A 27 6.36 8.08 7.53
CA LEU A 27 5.27 7.56 8.34
C LEU A 27 5.31 8.19 9.73
N ALA A 28 4.13 8.38 10.33
CA ALA A 28 4.02 8.85 11.71
C ALA A 28 4.81 7.93 12.66
N GLU A 29 5.37 8.48 13.74
CA GLU A 29 6.13 7.70 14.74
C GLU A 29 5.27 6.58 15.35
N LEU A 30 4.01 6.91 15.66
CA LEU A 30 2.97 5.98 16.11
C LEU A 30 1.77 6.07 15.16
N VAL A 31 1.35 4.91 14.66
CA VAL A 31 0.15 4.76 13.83
C VAL A 31 -0.98 4.20 14.71
N THR A 32 -2.16 4.81 14.66
CA THR A 32 -3.32 4.39 15.46
C THR A 32 -4.55 4.16 14.59
N TYR A 33 -5.47 3.34 15.06
CA TYR A 33 -6.61 2.93 14.25
C TYR A 33 -7.47 4.12 13.83
N ASN A 34 -7.91 4.94 14.78
CA ASN A 34 -8.86 6.02 14.49
C ASN A 34 -8.26 7.12 13.62
N LYS A 35 -6.97 7.40 13.78
CA LYS A 35 -6.29 8.47 13.05
C LYS A 35 -5.87 8.03 11.65
N ASP A 36 -5.26 6.86 11.52
CA ASP A 36 -4.49 6.52 10.32
C ASP A 36 -5.10 5.33 9.54
N VAL A 37 -5.57 4.29 10.23
CA VAL A 37 -6.06 3.06 9.56
C VAL A 37 -7.52 3.17 9.16
N LYS A 38 -8.38 3.70 10.03
CA LYS A 38 -9.82 3.81 9.78
C LYS A 38 -10.14 4.55 8.47
N PRO A 39 -9.52 5.70 8.14
CA PRO A 39 -9.74 6.35 6.84
C PRO A 39 -9.44 5.44 5.64
N ILE A 40 -8.41 4.60 5.74
CA ILE A 40 -8.04 3.64 4.68
C ILE A 40 -9.11 2.54 4.56
N ILE A 41 -9.54 1.97 5.69
CA ILE A 41 -10.57 0.91 5.71
C ILE A 41 -11.90 1.44 5.18
N ASP A 42 -12.31 2.63 5.62
CA ASP A 42 -13.56 3.26 5.21
C ASP A 42 -13.59 3.52 3.69
N ALA A 43 -12.49 4.04 3.14
CA ALA A 43 -12.41 4.38 1.72
C ALA A 43 -12.29 3.15 0.80
N ASN A 44 -11.61 2.09 1.24
CA ASN A 44 -11.18 1.01 0.33
C ASN A 44 -11.85 -0.34 0.60
N CYS A 45 -12.54 -0.53 1.73
CA CYS A 45 -13.00 -1.85 2.14
C CYS A 45 -14.51 -1.93 2.45
N ILE A 46 -15.08 -0.89 3.06
CA ILE A 46 -16.45 -0.92 3.61
C ILE A 46 -17.52 -1.16 2.53
N SER A 47 -17.30 -0.74 1.28
CA SER A 47 -18.27 -0.96 0.20
C SER A 47 -18.67 -2.44 0.01
N CYS A 48 -17.75 -3.36 0.29
CA CYS A 48 -17.99 -4.80 0.27
C CYS A 48 -18.09 -5.41 1.67
N HIS A 49 -17.28 -4.92 2.62
CA HIS A 49 -17.15 -5.44 3.99
C HIS A 49 -18.06 -4.71 5.00
N ALA A 50 -19.31 -4.47 4.63
CA ALA A 50 -20.35 -3.92 5.49
C ALA A 50 -21.72 -4.53 5.17
N ALA A 51 -22.73 -4.20 5.98
CA ALA A 51 -24.09 -4.68 5.76
C ALA A 51 -24.58 -4.32 4.33
N GLY A 52 -25.11 -5.30 3.61
CA GLY A 52 -25.53 -5.15 2.21
C GLY A 52 -24.41 -5.28 1.17
N GLY A 53 -23.14 -5.31 1.59
CA GLY A 53 -22.01 -5.58 0.72
C GLY A 53 -21.84 -7.07 0.39
N SER A 54 -21.13 -7.36 -0.70
CA SER A 54 -20.86 -8.73 -1.17
C SER A 54 -20.03 -9.57 -0.18
N ALA A 55 -19.29 -8.92 0.72
CA ALA A 55 -18.50 -9.55 1.78
C ALA A 55 -19.04 -9.24 3.18
N SER A 56 -20.34 -8.97 3.30
CA SER A 56 -21.03 -8.64 4.56
C SER A 56 -20.90 -9.70 5.66
N PHE A 57 -20.54 -10.94 5.33
CA PHE A 57 -20.26 -12.02 6.29
C PHE A 57 -18.98 -11.78 7.11
N GLN A 58 -18.10 -10.88 6.67
CA GLN A 58 -16.90 -10.48 7.40
C GLN A 58 -16.80 -8.93 7.43
N PRO A 59 -17.63 -8.28 8.26
CA PRO A 59 -17.69 -6.83 8.31
C PRO A 59 -16.45 -6.22 8.96
N TRP A 60 -16.02 -5.06 8.47
CA TRP A 60 -14.88 -4.28 8.97
C TRP A 60 -15.29 -2.86 9.35
N THR A 61 -16.41 -2.73 10.06
CA THR A 61 -17.02 -1.45 10.44
C THR A 61 -16.63 -0.99 11.85
N SER A 62 -15.78 -1.75 12.55
CA SER A 62 -15.28 -1.43 13.89
C SER A 62 -13.80 -1.80 14.06
N TYR A 63 -13.13 -1.12 15.00
CA TYR A 63 -11.75 -1.41 15.39
C TYR A 63 -11.51 -2.89 15.68
N ASN A 64 -12.33 -3.51 16.53
CA ASN A 64 -12.15 -4.91 16.91
C ASN A 64 -12.24 -5.87 15.72
N GLN A 65 -13.13 -5.60 14.76
CA GLN A 65 -13.24 -6.43 13.56
C GLN A 65 -11.99 -6.34 12.68
N VAL A 66 -11.48 -5.13 12.46
CA VAL A 66 -10.27 -4.91 11.68
C VAL A 66 -9.06 -5.50 12.39
N LYS A 67 -8.91 -5.22 13.69
CA LYS A 67 -7.85 -5.75 14.56
C LYS A 67 -7.79 -7.26 14.54
N ASN A 68 -8.91 -7.93 14.76
CA ASN A 68 -8.98 -9.39 14.83
C ASN A 68 -8.68 -10.08 13.48
N ASN A 69 -8.69 -9.32 12.38
CA ASN A 69 -8.44 -9.83 11.03
C ASN A 69 -7.18 -9.25 10.38
N ILE A 70 -6.36 -8.50 11.12
CA ILE A 70 -5.26 -7.72 10.54
C ILE A 70 -4.27 -8.56 9.73
N ASP A 71 -3.98 -9.78 10.18
CA ASP A 71 -3.07 -10.69 9.47
C ASP A 71 -3.61 -11.11 8.11
N ASN A 72 -4.90 -11.42 8.05
CA ASN A 72 -5.57 -11.76 6.80
C ASN A 72 -5.67 -10.52 5.91
N ILE A 73 -6.01 -9.35 6.45
CA ILE A 73 -6.03 -8.10 5.69
C ILE A 73 -4.67 -7.85 5.04
N ILE A 74 -3.57 -7.89 5.81
CA ILE A 74 -2.21 -7.70 5.31
C ILE A 74 -1.86 -8.75 4.24
N ASN A 75 -2.24 -10.02 4.45
CA ASN A 75 -2.03 -11.06 3.43
C ASN A 75 -2.72 -10.69 2.10
N ARG A 76 -3.99 -10.28 2.15
CA ARG A 76 -4.83 -10.09 0.96
C ARG A 76 -4.47 -8.83 0.18
N ILE A 77 -4.07 -7.75 0.85
CA ILE A 77 -3.66 -6.50 0.18
C ILE A 77 -2.31 -6.63 -0.54
N ASN A 78 -1.41 -7.48 -0.02
CA ASN A 78 -0.08 -7.71 -0.57
C ASN A 78 -0.01 -8.75 -1.70
N ARG A 79 -1.14 -9.38 -2.06
CA ARG A 79 -1.15 -10.36 -3.17
C ARG A 79 -0.84 -9.71 -4.52
N PRO A 80 -0.24 -10.45 -5.47
CA PRO A 80 0.06 -9.91 -6.80
C PRO A 80 -1.22 -9.62 -7.60
N ILE A 81 -1.14 -8.67 -8.53
CA ILE A 81 -2.23 -8.36 -9.45
C ILE A 81 -2.60 -9.63 -10.23
N GLY A 82 -3.90 -9.92 -10.32
CA GLY A 82 -4.44 -11.13 -10.96
C GLY A 82 -4.64 -12.31 -10.02
N ASP A 83 -4.15 -12.26 -8.76
CA ASP A 83 -4.52 -13.26 -7.76
C ASP A 83 -6.02 -13.12 -7.42
N PRO A 84 -6.82 -14.18 -7.53
CA PRO A 84 -8.27 -14.12 -7.30
C PRO A 84 -8.64 -13.73 -5.86
N GLN A 85 -7.73 -13.90 -4.90
CA GLN A 85 -7.91 -13.52 -3.52
C GLN A 85 -7.35 -12.13 -3.22
N LYS A 86 -6.69 -11.43 -4.15
CA LYS A 86 -6.23 -10.06 -3.90
C LYS A 86 -7.38 -9.16 -3.48
N MET A 87 -7.12 -8.27 -2.52
CA MET A 87 -8.07 -7.24 -2.12
C MET A 87 -7.43 -5.85 -2.21
N PRO A 88 -8.19 -4.80 -2.56
CA PRO A 88 -9.57 -4.84 -3.06
C PRO A 88 -9.67 -5.50 -4.44
N GLN A 89 -10.84 -6.06 -4.77
CA GLN A 89 -11.09 -6.62 -6.11
C GLN A 89 -11.15 -5.48 -7.14
N GLY A 90 -10.44 -5.63 -8.26
CA GLY A 90 -10.41 -4.61 -9.33
C GLY A 90 -9.58 -3.36 -9.02
N GLY A 91 -8.83 -3.34 -7.91
CA GLY A 91 -8.00 -2.20 -7.52
C GLY A 91 -6.82 -2.60 -6.63
N SER A 92 -6.11 -1.61 -6.09
CA SER A 92 -5.04 -1.81 -5.11
C SER A 92 -4.90 -0.56 -4.26
N LEU A 93 -4.53 -0.76 -2.99
CA LEU A 93 -4.07 0.33 -2.13
C LEU A 93 -2.75 0.89 -2.68
N SER A 94 -2.44 2.14 -2.37
CA SER A 94 -1.10 2.68 -2.59
C SER A 94 -0.08 1.98 -1.69
N PRO A 95 1.22 2.00 -2.05
CA PRO A 95 2.28 1.50 -1.18
C PRO A 95 2.25 2.13 0.22
N SER A 96 2.04 3.45 0.31
CA SER A 96 1.96 4.18 1.58
C SER A 96 0.78 3.72 2.46
N GLN A 97 -0.39 3.45 1.87
CA GLN A 97 -1.54 2.92 2.62
C GLN A 97 -1.28 1.51 3.16
N ILE A 98 -0.61 0.66 2.37
CA ILE A 98 -0.22 -0.69 2.80
C ILE A 98 0.76 -0.59 3.97
N GLU A 99 1.76 0.30 3.88
CA GLU A 99 2.74 0.53 4.94
C GLU A 99 2.10 1.04 6.24
N ILE A 100 1.12 1.94 6.17
CA ILE A 100 0.35 2.39 7.36
C ILE A 100 -0.32 1.19 8.05
N ILE A 101 -0.99 0.31 7.31
CA ILE A 101 -1.67 -0.87 7.88
C ILE A 101 -0.66 -1.84 8.52
N ILE A 102 0.49 -2.06 7.87
CA ILE A 102 1.56 -2.91 8.40
C ILE A 102 2.16 -2.30 9.66
N LYS A 103 2.43 -0.99 9.65
CA LYS A 103 3.00 -0.28 10.79
C LYS A 103 2.04 -0.27 11.98
N TRP A 104 0.73 -0.10 11.77
CA TRP A 104 -0.25 -0.21 12.84
C TRP A 104 -0.19 -1.55 13.57
N LYS A 105 0.02 -2.65 12.83
CA LYS A 105 0.26 -3.96 13.43
C LYS A 105 1.57 -3.99 14.23
N ALA A 106 2.65 -3.44 13.68
CA ALA A 106 3.95 -3.37 14.36
C ALA A 106 3.90 -2.51 15.63
N ASP A 107 3.07 -1.47 15.65
CA ASP A 107 2.86 -0.55 16.76
C ASP A 107 1.91 -1.10 17.85
N GLY A 108 1.46 -2.35 17.71
CA GLY A 108 0.67 -3.03 18.73
C GLY A 108 -0.84 -2.88 18.58
N LEU A 109 -1.33 -2.48 17.40
CA LEU A 109 -2.75 -2.39 17.07
C LEU A 109 -3.51 -1.43 18.00
N THR A 110 -2.92 -0.28 18.32
CA THR A 110 -3.51 0.73 19.19
C THR A 110 -4.73 1.39 18.54
N GLU A 111 -5.79 1.63 19.33
CA GLU A 111 -7.00 2.25 18.80
C GLU A 111 -6.86 3.77 18.63
N ASN A 112 -6.20 4.43 19.58
CA ASN A 112 -6.05 5.88 19.69
C ASN A 112 -4.61 6.30 19.88
#